data_AF-A0A6M0RMP1-F1
#
_entry.id   AF-A0A6M0RMP1-F1
#
_cell.length_a   1.000
_cell.length_b   1.000
_cell.length_c   1.000
_cell.angle_alpha   90.00
_cell.angle_beta   90.00
_cell.angle_gamma   90.00
#
_symmetry.space_group_name_H-M   'P 1'
#
loop_
_entity.id
_entity.type
_entity.pdbx_description
1 polymer ?
#
loop_
_entity_poly.entity_id
_entity_poly.type
_entity_poly.pdbx_seq_one_letter_code
_entity_poly.pdbx_strand_id
1 'polypeptide(L)'
;MSTEDTALARVCAQEKWAYLSPLKELRAVHVEARKLSNRLRKPGGETRKDGSLVKNQGRFGPICLDVREQLLKQVLDVQARVNIAAISQGRPQISIINSMEELFIRKCIGEEVWPKGWTGDEPRGDAWIDEPLANGHVQPLITGLES
;
A
#
# COMPACT_ATOMS: atom_id res chain seq x y z
N MET A 1 -14.16 12.69 -0.13
CA MET A 1 -13.32 11.93 0.82
C MET A 1 -12.96 12.89 1.96
N SER A 2 -13.25 12.55 3.22
CA SER A 2 -12.89 13.43 4.36
C SER A 2 -11.37 13.68 4.36
N THR A 3 -10.96 14.94 4.38
CA THR A 3 -9.55 15.34 4.25
C THR A 3 -8.75 15.02 5.52
N GLU A 4 -9.39 15.02 6.69
CA GLU A 4 -8.79 14.72 7.99
C GLU A 4 -9.58 13.69 8.81
N ASP A 5 -8.87 12.97 9.69
CA ASP A 5 -9.47 12.14 10.75
C ASP A 5 -9.85 13.02 11.94
N THR A 6 -11.11 13.47 11.95
CA THR A 6 -11.63 14.36 12.99
C THR A 6 -11.70 13.70 14.37
N ALA A 7 -11.80 12.37 14.43
CA ALA A 7 -11.89 11.65 15.70
C ALA A 7 -10.52 11.65 16.39
N LEU A 8 -9.48 11.24 15.65
CA LEU A 8 -8.10 11.29 16.15
C LEU A 8 -7.66 12.72 16.47
N ALA A 9 -8.05 13.69 15.64
CA ALA A 9 -7.78 15.10 15.91
C ALA A 9 -8.35 15.58 17.25
N ARG A 10 -9.60 15.22 17.57
CA ARG A 10 -10.26 15.55 18.84
C ARG A 10 -9.61 14.86 20.04
N VAL A 11 -9.20 13.60 19.90
CA VAL A 11 -8.48 12.88 20.96
C VAL A 11 -7.16 13.58 21.26
N CYS A 12 -6.34 13.85 20.23
CA CYS A 12 -5.05 14.51 20.40
C CYS A 12 -5.15 15.97 20.89
N ALA A 13 -6.31 16.62 20.80
CA ALA A 13 -6.52 17.95 21.37
C ALA A 13 -6.62 17.93 22.90
N GLN A 14 -6.87 16.76 23.52
CA GLN A 14 -6.82 16.60 24.97
C GLN A 14 -5.36 16.44 25.42
N GLU A 15 -4.92 17.24 26.38
CA GLU A 15 -3.54 17.21 26.90
C GLU A 15 -3.07 15.80 27.28
N LYS A 16 -3.98 15.01 27.89
CA LYS A 16 -3.72 13.61 28.26
C LYS A 16 -3.28 12.71 27.09
N TRP A 17 -3.73 13.01 25.87
CA TRP A 17 -3.55 12.18 24.68
C TRP A 17 -2.77 12.87 23.55
N ALA A 18 -2.21 14.05 23.80
CA ALA A 18 -1.46 14.82 22.80
C ALA A 18 -0.25 14.05 22.23
N TYR A 19 0.34 13.15 23.03
CA TYR A 19 1.45 12.28 22.62
C TYR A 19 1.09 11.28 21.49
N LEU A 20 -0.21 11.06 21.23
CA LEU A 20 -0.69 10.23 20.11
C LEU A 20 -0.73 10.98 18.78
N SER A 21 -0.40 12.28 18.75
CA SER A 21 -0.46 13.10 17.53
C SER A 21 0.28 12.54 16.31
N PRO A 22 1.43 11.84 16.43
CA PRO A 22 2.08 11.19 15.28
C PRO A 22 1.18 10.21 14.51
N LEU A 23 0.18 9.59 15.16
CA LEU A 23 -0.72 8.63 14.51
C LEU A 23 -1.49 9.24 13.32
N LYS A 24 -1.64 10.56 13.27
CA LYS A 24 -2.29 11.26 12.15
C LYS A 24 -1.55 11.06 10.84
N GLU A 25 -0.24 10.82 10.90
CA GLU A 25 0.63 10.63 9.73
C GLU A 25 0.37 9.29 9.01
N LEU A 26 -0.20 8.29 9.71
CA LEU A 26 -0.55 7.00 9.11
C LEU A 26 -1.56 7.13 7.97
N ARG A 27 -2.32 8.23 7.93
CA ARG A 27 -3.21 8.54 6.81
C ARG A 27 -2.42 8.73 5.51
N ALA A 28 -1.30 9.45 5.55
CA ALA A 28 -0.45 9.63 4.38
C ALA A 28 0.14 8.30 3.93
N VAL A 29 0.63 7.48 4.87
CA VAL A 29 1.10 6.11 4.62
C VAL A 29 0.03 5.27 3.91
N HIS A 30 -1.22 5.31 4.38
CA HIS A 30 -2.34 4.61 3.75
C HIS A 30 -2.68 5.13 2.35
N VAL A 31 -2.58 6.45 2.11
CA VAL A 31 -2.77 7.04 0.79
C VAL A 31 -1.68 6.58 -0.17
N GLU A 32 -0.42 6.60 0.25
CA GLU A 32 0.71 6.09 -0.54
C GLU A 32 0.54 4.61 -0.89
N ALA A 33 0.16 3.78 0.09
CA ALA A 33 -0.10 2.35 -0.11
C ALA A 33 -1.18 2.05 -1.17
N ARG A 34 -2.07 3.00 -1.41
CA ARG A 34 -3.18 2.88 -2.38
C ARG A 34 -2.88 3.46 -3.75
N LYS A 35 -1.80 4.23 -3.92
CA LYS A 35 -1.45 4.79 -5.24
C LYS A 35 -1.25 3.66 -6.25
N LEU A 36 -1.79 3.83 -7.44
CA LEU A 36 -1.69 2.82 -8.49
C LEU A 36 -0.23 2.57 -8.90
N SER A 37 0.59 3.62 -8.90
CA SER A 37 2.05 3.56 -9.11
C SER A 37 2.82 2.71 -8.09
N ASN A 38 2.20 2.46 -6.93
CA ASN A 38 2.79 1.70 -5.83
C ASN A 38 2.28 0.26 -5.78
N ARG A 39 1.40 -0.13 -6.72
CA ARG A 39 0.75 -1.44 -6.74
C ARG A 39 1.05 -2.14 -8.05
N LEU A 40 1.14 -3.46 -7.99
CA LEU A 40 1.17 -4.29 -9.19
C LEU A 40 -0.20 -4.25 -9.89
N ARG A 41 -0.21 -4.46 -11.20
CA ARG A 41 -1.42 -4.57 -12.01
C ARG A 41 -1.30 -5.79 -12.92
N LYS A 42 -2.34 -6.62 -12.96
CA LYS A 42 -2.33 -7.74 -13.92
C LYS A 42 -2.31 -7.20 -15.35
N PRO A 43 -1.56 -7.83 -16.26
CA PRO A 43 -1.67 -7.53 -17.67
C PRO A 43 -3.07 -7.90 -18.19
N GLY A 44 -3.41 -7.41 -19.38
CA GLY A 44 -4.56 -7.87 -20.14
C GLY A 44 -4.45 -9.32 -20.60
N GLY A 45 -5.59 -9.92 -20.95
CA GLY A 45 -5.65 -11.23 -21.57
C GLY A 45 -5.54 -12.42 -20.61
N GLU A 46 -5.72 -12.21 -19.31
CA GLU A 46 -5.69 -13.32 -18.34
C GLU A 46 -6.88 -14.27 -18.57
N THR A 47 -6.61 -15.54 -18.84
CA THR A 47 -7.62 -16.58 -19.09
C THR A 47 -7.75 -17.56 -17.93
N ARG A 48 -8.94 -18.15 -17.80
CA ARG A 48 -9.20 -19.31 -16.95
C ARG A 48 -8.69 -20.59 -17.62
N LYS A 49 -8.75 -21.70 -16.88
CA LYS A 49 -8.39 -23.04 -17.39
C LYS A 49 -9.22 -23.49 -18.60
N ASP A 50 -10.43 -22.97 -18.75
CA ASP A 50 -11.34 -23.27 -19.87
C ASP A 50 -11.09 -22.36 -21.09
N GLY A 51 -10.08 -21.49 -21.06
CA GLY A 51 -9.76 -20.54 -22.12
C GLY A 51 -10.60 -19.25 -22.08
N SER A 52 -11.63 -19.16 -21.23
CA SER A 52 -12.43 -17.93 -21.07
C SER A 52 -11.65 -16.83 -20.35
N LEU A 53 -11.91 -15.57 -20.68
CA LEU A 53 -11.26 -14.43 -20.03
C LEU A 53 -11.74 -14.24 -18.59
N VAL A 54 -10.82 -13.92 -17.70
CA VAL A 54 -11.14 -13.49 -16.33
C VAL A 54 -11.99 -12.21 -16.38
N LYS A 55 -13.04 -12.13 -15.57
CA LYS A 55 -14.00 -11.01 -15.61
C LYS A 55 -13.36 -9.66 -15.26
N ASN A 56 -12.40 -9.66 -14.34
CA ASN A 56 -11.71 -8.45 -13.89
C ASN A 56 -10.29 -8.40 -14.47
N GLN A 57 -10.22 -8.13 -15.78
CA GLN A 57 -8.96 -7.85 -16.47
C GLN A 57 -8.29 -6.62 -15.86
N GLY A 58 -6.95 -6.58 -15.88
CA GLY A 58 -6.23 -5.39 -15.45
C GLY A 58 -6.34 -5.07 -13.95
N ARG A 59 -6.75 -6.02 -13.11
CA ARG A 59 -6.98 -5.76 -11.67
C ARG A 59 -5.69 -5.28 -10.98
N PHE A 60 -5.85 -4.34 -10.06
CA PHE A 60 -4.76 -3.93 -9.17
C PHE A 60 -4.53 -4.96 -8.08
N GLY A 61 -3.27 -5.10 -7.74
CA GLY A 61 -2.72 -6.16 -6.90
C GLY A 61 -2.09 -5.65 -5.62
N PRO A 62 -1.15 -6.42 -5.07
CA PRO A 62 -0.43 -6.05 -3.86
C PRO A 62 0.49 -4.84 -4.09
N ILE A 63 0.94 -4.25 -2.98
CA ILE A 63 1.94 -3.18 -2.96
C ILE A 63 3.28 -3.76 -3.42
N CYS A 64 4.03 -2.99 -4.21
CA CYS A 64 5.38 -3.35 -4.65
C CYS A 64 6.33 -3.49 -3.46
N LEU A 65 7.26 -4.44 -3.48
CA LEU A 65 8.09 -4.77 -2.31
C LEU A 65 8.96 -3.60 -1.84
N ASP A 66 9.54 -2.85 -2.78
CA ASP A 66 10.32 -1.63 -2.50
C ASP A 66 9.47 -0.59 -1.75
N VAL A 67 8.20 -0.44 -2.14
CA VAL A 67 7.27 0.45 -1.46
C VAL A 67 6.89 -0.10 -0.08
N ARG A 68 6.73 -1.42 0.07
CA ARG A 68 6.43 -2.02 1.39
C ARG A 68 7.50 -1.70 2.43
N GLU A 69 8.78 -1.77 2.06
CA GLU A 69 9.89 -1.43 2.96
C GLU A 69 9.81 0.04 3.41
N GLN A 70 9.55 0.95 2.46
CA GLN A 70 9.41 2.38 2.77
C GLN A 70 8.23 2.65 3.71
N LEU A 71 7.06 2.04 3.45
CA LEU A 71 5.88 2.19 4.29
C LEU A 71 6.08 1.56 5.67
N LEU A 72 6.73 0.39 5.76
CA LEU A 72 7.08 -0.24 7.03
C LEU A 72 7.93 0.71 7.89
N LYS A 73 8.97 1.31 7.29
CA LYS A 73 9.82 2.28 7.99
C LYS A 73 9.02 3.47 8.53
N GLN A 74 8.08 4.00 7.76
CA GLN A 74 7.22 5.11 8.19
C GLN A 74 6.30 4.72 9.35
N VAL A 75 5.69 3.53 9.31
CA VAL A 75 4.84 3.03 10.41
C VAL A 75 5.65 2.83 11.69
N LEU A 76 6.83 2.22 11.59
CA LEU A 76 7.72 2.00 12.73
C LEU A 76 8.23 3.31 13.33
N ASP A 77 8.54 4.31 12.50
CA ASP A 77 8.92 5.66 12.96
C ASP A 77 7.78 6.33 13.75
N VAL A 78 6.56 6.30 13.23
CA VAL A 78 5.37 6.83 13.91
C VAL A 78 5.18 6.14 15.27
N GLN A 79 5.25 4.80 15.30
CA GLN A 79 5.14 4.01 16.53
C GLN A 79 6.24 4.38 17.53
N ALA A 80 7.49 4.51 17.07
CA ALA A 80 8.62 4.86 17.91
C ALA A 80 8.45 6.23 18.55
N ARG A 81 8.04 7.25 17.78
CA ARG A 81 7.80 8.60 18.31
C ARG A 81 6.69 8.64 19.36
N VAL A 82 5.59 7.93 19.12
CA VAL A 82 4.52 7.79 20.13
C VAL A 82 5.05 7.13 21.39
N ASN A 83 5.80 6.03 21.26
CA ASN A 83 6.27 5.26 22.40
C ASN A 83 7.37 5.97 23.21
N ILE A 84 8.25 6.74 22.56
CA ILE A 84 9.24 7.60 23.24
C ILE A 84 8.51 8.67 24.06
N ALA A 85 7.52 9.36 23.47
CA ALA A 85 6.73 10.34 24.18
C ALA A 85 5.95 9.70 25.34
N ALA A 86 5.36 8.52 25.11
CA ALA A 86 4.62 7.78 26.13
C ALA A 86 5.50 7.44 27.34
N ILE A 87 6.71 6.91 27.13
CA ILE A 87 7.68 6.62 28.19
C ILE A 87 8.01 7.89 28.98
N SER A 88 8.34 8.98 28.29
CA SER A 88 8.73 10.24 28.95
C SER A 88 7.62 10.86 29.82
N GLN A 89 6.36 10.54 29.51
CA GLN A 89 5.18 11.09 30.17
C GLN A 89 4.49 10.10 31.13
N GLY A 90 5.03 8.89 31.31
CA GLY A 90 4.38 7.83 32.08
C GLY A 90 3.01 7.42 31.52
N ARG A 91 2.89 7.39 30.18
CA ARG A 91 1.68 6.99 29.47
C ARG A 91 1.80 5.58 28.87
N PRO A 92 0.67 4.93 28.53
CA PRO A 92 0.69 3.65 27.83
C PRO A 92 1.36 3.75 26.45
N GLN A 93 2.14 2.74 26.11
CA GLN A 93 2.71 2.55 24.77
C GLN A 93 1.68 1.92 23.83
N ILE A 94 1.97 1.96 22.53
CA ILE A 94 1.19 1.31 21.48
C ILE A 94 2.04 0.28 20.72
N SER A 95 1.35 -0.68 20.11
CA SER A 95 1.92 -1.66 19.19
C SER A 95 1.03 -1.76 17.94
N ILE A 96 1.45 -1.12 16.86
CA ILE A 96 0.85 -1.20 15.52
C ILE A 96 1.46 -2.36 14.75
N ILE A 97 2.78 -2.47 14.79
CA ILE A 97 3.56 -3.60 14.26
C ILE A 97 4.46 -4.07 15.40
N ASN A 98 4.27 -5.31 15.82
CA ASN A 98 5.12 -5.94 16.82
C ASN A 98 6.39 -6.53 16.18
N SER A 99 7.33 -6.97 17.02
CA SER A 99 8.62 -7.50 16.54
C SER A 99 8.49 -8.76 15.67
N MET A 100 7.54 -9.64 15.95
CA MET A 100 7.30 -10.84 15.14
C MET A 100 6.71 -10.49 13.78
N GLU A 101 5.79 -9.54 13.74
CA GLU A 101 5.22 -9.00 12.50
C GLU A 101 6.28 -8.28 11.66
N GLU A 102 7.13 -7.45 12.27
CA GLU A 102 8.23 -6.79 11.57
C GLU A 102 9.19 -7.82 10.96
N LEU A 103 9.64 -8.81 11.73
CA LEU A 103 10.52 -9.87 11.25
C LEU A 103 9.88 -10.64 10.08
N PHE A 104 8.59 -10.95 10.19
CA PHE A 104 7.86 -11.64 9.13
C PHE A 104 7.73 -10.78 7.86
N ILE A 105 7.38 -9.50 7.98
CA ILE A 105 7.28 -8.59 6.84
C ILE A 105 8.64 -8.46 6.15
N ARG A 106 9.72 -8.25 6.92
CA ARG A 106 11.08 -8.16 6.37
C ARG A 106 11.52 -9.45 5.69
N LYS A 107 11.19 -10.62 6.27
CA LYS A 107 11.43 -11.92 5.65
C LYS A 107 10.69 -12.02 4.31
N CYS A 108 9.40 -11.69 4.27
CA CYS A 108 8.63 -11.70 3.03
C CYS A 108 9.18 -10.74 1.97
N ILE A 109 9.70 -9.58 2.36
CA ILE A 109 10.34 -8.64 1.42
C ILE A 109 11.64 -9.23 0.89
N GLY A 110 12.52 -9.75 1.76
CA GLY A 110 13.80 -10.32 1.37
C GLY A 110 13.71 -11.63 0.57
N GLU A 111 12.68 -12.43 0.79
CA GLU A 111 12.39 -13.66 0.05
C GLU A 111 11.46 -13.41 -1.15
N GLU A 112 11.14 -12.15 -1.46
CA GLU A 112 10.25 -11.74 -2.55
C GLU A 112 8.90 -12.50 -2.56
N VAL A 113 8.30 -12.65 -1.38
CA VAL A 113 7.05 -13.39 -1.19
C VAL A 113 5.85 -12.54 -1.62
N TRP A 114 5.08 -13.10 -2.55
CA TRP A 114 3.87 -12.50 -3.09
C TRP A 114 2.60 -13.29 -2.71
N PRO A 115 1.43 -12.62 -2.62
CA PRO A 115 0.16 -13.31 -2.49
C PRO A 115 -0.09 -14.27 -3.65
N LYS A 116 -0.84 -15.34 -3.40
CA LYS A 116 -1.19 -16.34 -4.41
C LYS A 116 -1.71 -15.69 -5.70
N GLY A 117 -1.09 -16.05 -6.82
CA GLY A 117 -1.45 -15.54 -8.14
C GLY A 117 -0.74 -14.25 -8.54
N TRP A 118 0.28 -13.83 -7.79
CA TRP A 118 1.19 -12.74 -8.13
C TRP A 118 2.63 -13.26 -8.12
N THR A 119 3.48 -12.75 -9.02
CA THR A 119 4.89 -13.19 -9.11
C THR A 119 5.86 -12.06 -8.82
N GLY A 120 5.43 -10.81 -8.95
CA GLY A 120 6.31 -9.64 -8.85
C GLY A 120 6.78 -9.12 -10.21
N ASP A 121 6.65 -9.93 -11.26
CA ASP A 121 6.99 -9.55 -12.64
C ASP A 121 5.88 -8.73 -13.31
N GLU A 122 4.73 -8.60 -12.64
CA GLU A 122 3.64 -7.79 -13.15
C GLU A 122 4.03 -6.31 -13.27
N PRO A 123 3.50 -5.59 -14.27
CA PRO A 123 3.74 -4.15 -14.37
C PRO A 123 3.17 -3.41 -13.15
N ARG A 124 3.75 -2.26 -12.85
CA ARG A 124 3.14 -1.31 -11.91
C ARG A 124 1.85 -0.75 -12.49
N GLY A 125 0.97 -0.29 -11.62
CA GLY A 125 -0.35 0.19 -12.01
C GLY A 125 -0.37 1.48 -12.82
N ASP A 126 0.73 2.24 -12.82
CA ASP A 126 0.96 3.43 -13.64
C ASP A 126 1.76 3.17 -14.92
N ALA A 127 2.17 1.92 -15.18
CA ALA A 127 2.79 1.57 -16.44
C ALA A 127 1.81 1.78 -17.59
N TRP A 128 2.30 2.36 -18.68
CA TRP A 128 1.57 2.44 -19.94
C TRP A 128 1.45 1.04 -20.52
N ILE A 129 0.33 0.38 -20.19
CA ILE A 129 -0.04 -0.91 -20.75
C ILE A 129 -1.29 -0.70 -21.59
N ASP A 130 -1.36 -1.42 -22.71
CA ASP A 130 -2.56 -1.42 -23.53
C ASP A 130 -3.77 -1.81 -22.67
N GLU A 131 -4.85 -1.02 -22.75
CA GLU A 131 -5.93 -1.12 -21.79
C GLU A 131 -6.78 -2.36 -22.10
N PRO A 132 -6.83 -3.36 -21.20
CA PRO A 132 -7.61 -4.55 -21.47
C PRO A 132 -9.09 -4.26 -21.27
N LEU A 133 -9.85 -4.30 -22.37
CA LEU A 133 -11.30 -4.19 -22.36
C LEU A 133 -11.93 -5.46 -21.77
N ALA A 134 -13.15 -5.32 -21.24
CA ALA A 134 -13.91 -6.42 -20.66
C ALA A 134 -14.20 -7.57 -21.65
N ASN A 135 -14.07 -7.34 -22.96
CA ASN A 135 -14.26 -8.31 -24.02
C ASN A 135 -12.95 -8.98 -24.50
N GLY A 136 -11.81 -8.70 -23.86
CA GLY A 136 -10.50 -9.26 -24.23
C GLY A 136 -9.77 -8.55 -25.35
N HIS A 137 -10.41 -7.57 -25.98
CA HIS A 137 -9.68 -6.68 -26.85
C HIS A 137 -8.75 -5.80 -26.01
N VAL A 138 -7.59 -5.54 -26.57
CA VAL A 138 -6.55 -4.73 -25.97
C VAL A 138 -6.62 -3.39 -26.71
N GLN A 139 -6.86 -2.27 -26.02
CA GLN A 139 -6.77 -0.94 -26.65
C GLN A 139 -5.30 -0.55 -26.74
N PRO A 140 -4.70 -0.52 -27.94
CA PRO A 140 -3.31 -0.13 -28.09
C PRO A 140 -3.11 1.32 -27.65
N LEU A 141 -1.97 1.59 -27.03
CA LEU A 141 -1.54 2.98 -26.78
C LEU A 141 -1.49 3.77 -28.09
N ILE A 142 -2.25 4.86 -28.18
CA ILE A 142 -2.17 5.78 -29.32
C ILE A 142 -0.90 6.60 -29.16
N THR A 143 0.19 6.17 -29.79
CA THR A 143 1.44 6.94 -29.93
C THR A 143 1.30 7.99 -31.03
N GLY A 144 0.45 8.99 -30.81
CA GLY A 144 0.26 10.09 -31.75
C GLY A 144 1.11 11.30 -31.39
N LEU A 145 2.36 11.37 -31.87
CA LEU A 145 3.03 12.60 -32.35
C LEU A 145 4.45 12.27 -32.87
N GLU A 146 4.55 11.81 -34.11
CA GLU A 146 5.72 12.09 -34.97
C GLU A 146 5.22 12.46 -36.37
N SER A 147 5.25 13.77 -36.64
CA SER A 147 5.47 14.38 -37.96
C SER A 147 5.82 15.85 -37.78
#